data_AF-A0A257WA12-F1
#
_entry.id   AF-A0A257WA12-F1
#
_cell.length_a   1.000
_cell.length_b   1.000
_cell.length_c   1.000
_cell.angle_alpha   90.00
_cell.angle_beta   90.00
_cell.angle_gamma   90.00
#
_symmetry.space_group_name_H-M   'P 1'
#
loop_
_entity.id
_entity.type
_entity.pdbx_description
1 polymer ?
#
loop_
_entity_poly.entity_id
_entity_poly.type
_entity_poly.pdbx_seq_one_letter_code
_entity_poly.pdbx_strand_id
1 'polypeptide(L)'
;PMSEEARTKAEADLRTTVTERDSQIAAKDQQIGELRNLYNQSQVELEQEKEAREKDRVKSQNEIDKLVLINEKLRSELDEIKQESFEVPDGHIRRVDNVSRLVWIDIGDADFLKPRMTFSIYSKETPGVARTTADIKGKIEVTRIVGPHLAEAKIIEEDLYRPMSPGDYIYTPLWSPGRAERFAIVGEVDLDGDGQSDRALFQQEMAVRGAEIVDEVDDEGNRPNPAIDESVKYLIMGKIPDAADATLAEDQTRIKNITNHQADMRKEARLYGVRIIPLNSFLDYIGYKSKRRLFKPGDNRGYNLKAGAASTGVNEPIMNRSSSGQVSGSYGAPSKALPPQTSSGTTSKLFGGK
;
A
#
# COMPACT_ATOMS: atom_id res chain seq x y z
N PRO A 1 56.45 22.98 -95.57
CA PRO A 1 55.30 22.10 -95.85
C PRO A 1 54.96 21.13 -94.69
N MET A 2 55.91 20.34 -94.16
CA MET A 2 55.62 19.32 -93.13
C MET A 2 55.26 19.85 -91.73
N SER A 3 55.62 21.09 -91.36
CA SER A 3 55.31 21.62 -90.00
C SER A 3 53.92 22.26 -89.88
N GLU A 4 53.29 22.66 -90.99
CA GLU A 4 51.91 23.19 -90.99
C GLU A 4 50.86 22.09 -90.97
N GLU A 5 51.08 20.97 -91.68
CA GLU A 5 50.23 19.78 -91.60
C GLU A 5 50.29 19.12 -90.21
N ALA A 6 51.48 19.08 -89.58
CA ALA A 6 51.62 18.58 -88.22
C ALA A 6 50.91 19.47 -87.18
N ARG A 7 50.95 20.80 -87.36
CA ARG A 7 50.24 21.76 -86.50
C ARG A 7 48.72 21.67 -86.65
N THR A 8 48.21 21.61 -87.87
CA THR A 8 46.77 21.50 -88.14
C THR A 8 46.20 20.17 -87.64
N LYS A 9 46.95 19.07 -87.77
CA LYS A 9 46.58 17.78 -87.18
C LYS A 9 46.60 17.81 -85.65
N ALA A 10 47.63 18.41 -85.04
CA ALA A 10 47.69 18.58 -83.59
C ALA A 10 46.57 19.48 -83.05
N GLU A 11 46.17 20.53 -83.77
CA GLU A 11 45.03 21.39 -83.42
C GLU A 11 43.69 20.65 -83.56
N ALA A 12 43.53 19.80 -84.58
CA ALA A 12 42.35 18.95 -84.74
C ALA A 12 42.26 17.86 -83.65
N ASP A 13 43.38 17.22 -83.31
CA ASP A 13 43.48 16.23 -82.23
C ASP A 13 43.23 16.89 -80.87
N LEU A 14 43.77 18.08 -80.62
CA LEU A 14 43.47 18.87 -79.41
C LEU A 14 41.98 19.20 -79.33
N ARG A 15 41.37 19.66 -80.44
CA ARG A 15 39.96 20.03 -80.49
C ARG A 15 39.04 18.83 -80.25
N THR A 16 39.35 17.66 -80.80
CA THR A 16 38.60 16.42 -80.55
C THR A 16 38.72 15.97 -79.09
N THR A 17 39.93 16.04 -78.52
CA THR A 17 40.16 15.70 -77.11
C THR A 17 39.43 16.65 -76.16
N VAL A 18 39.38 17.95 -76.48
CA VAL A 18 38.61 18.96 -75.72
C VAL A 18 37.12 18.66 -75.81
N THR A 19 36.59 18.38 -77.01
CA THR A 19 35.16 18.05 -77.16
C THR A 19 34.76 16.76 -76.45
N GLU A 20 35.62 15.73 -76.44
CA GLU A 20 35.37 14.49 -75.69
C GLU A 20 35.41 14.76 -74.18
N ARG A 21 36.38 15.53 -73.68
CA ARG A 21 36.44 15.91 -72.27
C ARG A 21 35.24 16.74 -71.84
N ASP A 22 34.82 17.72 -72.63
CA ASP A 22 33.64 18.53 -72.36
C ASP A 22 32.37 17.67 -72.35
N SER A 23 32.27 16.69 -73.24
CA SER A 23 31.17 15.71 -73.24
C SER A 23 31.17 14.82 -72.00
N GLN A 24 32.35 14.39 -71.53
CA GLN A 24 32.49 13.58 -70.31
C GLN A 24 32.22 14.38 -69.05
N ILE A 25 32.62 15.65 -69.00
CA ILE A 25 32.31 16.58 -67.91
C ILE A 25 30.81 16.80 -67.84
N ALA A 26 30.17 17.09 -68.97
CA ALA A 26 28.72 17.26 -69.05
C ALA A 26 27.97 15.99 -68.59
N ALA A 27 28.42 14.80 -68.99
CA ALA A 27 27.85 13.53 -68.56
C ALA A 27 28.04 13.28 -67.05
N LYS A 28 29.22 13.61 -66.49
CA LYS A 28 29.47 13.51 -65.05
C LYS A 28 28.66 14.52 -64.24
N ASP A 29 28.49 15.73 -64.75
CA ASP A 29 27.67 16.77 -64.10
C ASP A 29 26.19 16.36 -64.06
N GLN A 30 25.69 15.70 -65.12
CA GLN A 30 24.37 15.07 -65.12
C GLN A 30 24.25 13.97 -64.06
N GLN A 31 25.21 13.03 -64.00
CA GLN A 31 25.22 11.97 -62.98
C GLN A 31 25.32 12.52 -61.56
N ILE A 32 26.12 13.56 -61.32
CA ILE A 32 26.21 14.22 -60.01
C ILE A 32 24.88 14.89 -59.66
N GLY A 33 24.21 15.50 -60.62
CA GLY A 33 22.86 16.06 -60.44
C GLY A 33 21.84 14.99 -60.02
N GLU A 34 21.81 13.86 -60.73
CA GLU A 34 20.94 12.73 -60.42
C GLU A 34 21.24 12.11 -59.05
N LEU A 35 22.53 11.88 -58.74
CA LEU A 35 22.95 11.35 -57.44
C LEU A 35 22.61 12.30 -56.30
N ARG A 36 22.74 13.62 -56.49
CA ARG A 36 22.32 14.61 -55.50
C ARG A 36 20.81 14.58 -55.29
N ASN A 37 20.02 14.44 -56.35
CA ASN A 37 18.57 14.33 -56.26
C ASN A 37 18.14 13.06 -55.53
N LEU A 38 18.72 11.91 -55.88
CA LEU A 38 18.48 10.63 -55.20
C LEU A 38 18.89 10.68 -53.73
N TYR A 39 20.04 11.28 -53.42
CA TYR A 39 20.50 11.45 -52.05
C TYR A 39 19.54 12.32 -51.24
N ASN A 40 19.14 13.47 -51.79
CA ASN A 40 18.18 14.35 -51.12
C ASN A 40 16.81 13.68 -50.92
N GLN A 41 16.32 12.94 -51.93
CA GLN A 41 15.08 12.20 -51.82
C GLN A 41 15.17 11.10 -50.75
N SER A 42 16.26 10.32 -50.74
CA SER A 42 16.51 9.28 -49.74
C SER A 42 16.61 9.84 -48.32
N GLN A 43 17.22 11.01 -48.15
CA GLN A 43 17.28 11.69 -46.85
C GLN A 43 15.89 12.13 -46.37
N VAL A 44 15.05 12.67 -47.27
CA VAL A 44 13.67 13.05 -46.94
C VAL A 44 12.82 11.83 -46.58
N GLU A 45 12.93 10.74 -47.34
CA GLU A 45 12.21 9.49 -47.06
C GLU A 45 12.64 8.89 -45.71
N LEU A 46 13.95 8.87 -45.42
CA LEU A 46 14.48 8.39 -44.14
C LEU A 46 13.95 9.22 -42.95
N GLU A 47 13.90 10.54 -43.11
CA GLU A 47 13.41 11.43 -42.06
C GLU A 47 11.91 11.24 -41.82
N GLN A 48 11.12 11.15 -42.89
CA GLN A 48 9.68 10.86 -42.80
C GLN A 48 9.40 9.51 -42.12
N GLU A 49 10.18 8.48 -42.46
CA GLU A 49 10.05 7.14 -41.88
C GLU A 49 10.43 7.12 -40.39
N LYS A 50 11.48 7.86 -40.00
CA LYS A 50 11.86 8.03 -38.59
C LYS A 50 10.77 8.75 -37.80
N GLU A 51 10.23 9.85 -38.34
CA GLU A 51 9.13 10.58 -37.70
C GLU A 51 7.87 9.72 -37.58
N ALA A 52 7.55 8.94 -38.61
CA ALA A 52 6.41 8.01 -38.59
C ALA A 52 6.60 6.94 -37.50
N ARG A 53 7.76 6.29 -37.46
CA ARG A 53 8.10 5.31 -36.41
C ARG A 53 8.09 5.91 -35.02
N GLU A 54 8.58 7.13 -34.85
CA GLU A 54 8.55 7.80 -33.55
C GLU A 54 7.11 8.08 -33.11
N LYS A 55 6.26 8.60 -34.01
CA LYS A 55 4.84 8.83 -33.75
C LYS A 55 4.13 7.53 -33.38
N ASP A 56 4.40 6.45 -34.09
CA ASP A 56 3.79 5.15 -33.81
C ASP A 56 4.31 4.55 -32.50
N ARG A 57 5.60 4.66 -32.21
CA ARG A 57 6.17 4.25 -30.91
C ARG A 57 5.51 4.98 -29.75
N VAL A 58 5.34 6.30 -29.86
CA VAL A 58 4.67 7.11 -28.82
C VAL A 58 3.20 6.72 -28.68
N LYS A 59 2.48 6.51 -29.79
CA LYS A 59 1.08 6.04 -29.73
C LYS A 59 0.96 4.67 -29.08
N SER A 60 1.79 3.70 -29.49
CA SER A 60 1.79 2.36 -28.91
C SER A 60 2.16 2.39 -27.43
N GLN A 61 3.13 3.21 -27.02
CA GLN A 61 3.48 3.36 -25.62
C GLN A 61 2.31 3.93 -24.80
N ASN A 62 1.66 5.00 -25.28
CA ASN A 62 0.50 5.58 -24.62
C ASN A 62 -0.67 4.58 -24.52
N GLU A 63 -0.86 3.74 -25.54
CA GLU A 63 -1.88 2.70 -25.53
C GLU A 63 -1.55 1.59 -24.53
N ILE A 64 -0.30 1.14 -24.48
CA ILE A 64 0.17 0.18 -23.46
C ILE A 64 -0.07 0.74 -22.06
N ASP A 65 0.32 1.98 -21.80
CA ASP A 65 0.15 2.61 -20.48
C ASP A 65 -1.34 2.71 -20.10
N LYS A 66 -2.20 3.05 -21.06
CA LYS A 66 -3.66 3.08 -20.86
C LYS A 66 -4.23 1.68 -20.58
N LEU A 67 -3.80 0.67 -21.34
CA LEU A 67 -4.24 -0.72 -21.16
C LEU A 67 -3.78 -1.27 -19.82
N VAL A 68 -2.57 -0.96 -19.38
CA VAL A 68 -2.06 -1.30 -18.05
C VAL A 68 -2.96 -0.69 -16.98
N LEU A 69 -3.24 0.61 -17.04
CA LEU A 69 -4.13 1.29 -16.08
C LEU A 69 -5.53 0.67 -16.04
N ILE A 70 -6.12 0.37 -17.20
CA ILE A 70 -7.44 -0.28 -17.27
C ILE A 70 -7.38 -1.68 -16.66
N ASN A 71 -6.37 -2.48 -17.00
CA ASN A 71 -6.24 -3.84 -16.48
C ASN A 71 -6.05 -3.83 -14.96
N GLU A 72 -5.24 -2.89 -14.44
CA GLU A 72 -5.07 -2.71 -13.00
C GLU A 72 -6.38 -2.38 -12.30
N LYS A 73 -7.17 -1.47 -12.85
CA LYS A 73 -8.48 -1.08 -12.30
C LYS A 73 -9.47 -2.24 -12.33
N LEU A 74 -9.60 -2.91 -13.48
CA LEU A 74 -10.48 -4.06 -13.63
C LEU A 74 -10.10 -5.20 -12.67
N ARG A 75 -8.80 -5.44 -12.45
CA ARG A 75 -8.34 -6.42 -11.47
C ARG A 75 -8.70 -6.03 -10.05
N SER A 76 -8.46 -4.78 -9.64
CA SER A 76 -8.84 -4.33 -8.30
C SER A 76 -10.35 -4.43 -8.06
N GLU A 77 -11.16 -4.08 -9.06
CA GLU A 77 -12.62 -4.23 -8.98
C GLU A 77 -13.01 -5.71 -8.92
N LEU A 78 -12.35 -6.57 -9.69
CA LEU A 78 -12.59 -8.01 -9.66
C LEU A 78 -12.25 -8.63 -8.30
N ASP A 79 -11.12 -8.26 -7.72
CA ASP A 79 -10.67 -8.73 -6.41
C ASP A 79 -11.66 -8.29 -5.31
N GLU A 80 -12.16 -7.07 -5.38
CA GLU A 80 -13.16 -6.53 -4.45
C GLU A 80 -14.51 -7.25 -4.55
N ILE A 81 -14.93 -7.63 -5.77
CA ILE A 81 -16.20 -8.34 -6.01
C ILE A 81 -16.09 -9.81 -5.64
N LYS A 82 -15.02 -10.49 -6.05
CA LYS A 82 -14.89 -11.93 -5.87
C LYS A 82 -14.61 -12.31 -4.41
N GLN A 83 -13.82 -11.50 -3.70
CA GLN A 83 -13.36 -11.77 -2.33
C GLN A 83 -12.94 -13.23 -2.13
N GLU A 84 -12.30 -13.82 -3.15
CA GLU A 84 -11.84 -15.19 -3.11
C GLU A 84 -10.59 -15.23 -2.22
N SER A 85 -10.60 -16.15 -1.24
CA SER A 85 -9.42 -16.46 -0.45
C SER A 85 -9.12 -17.93 -0.63
N PHE A 86 -7.87 -18.23 -0.93
CA PHE A 86 -7.33 -19.58 -1.04
C PHE A 86 -6.69 -20.05 0.27
N GLU A 87 -6.82 -19.26 1.34
CA GLU A 87 -6.29 -19.59 2.64
C GLU A 87 -7.06 -20.74 3.28
N VAL A 88 -6.31 -21.61 3.94
CA VAL A 88 -6.84 -22.77 4.66
C VAL A 88 -6.94 -22.40 6.13
N PRO A 89 -8.04 -22.77 6.82
CA PRO A 89 -8.11 -22.66 8.27
C PRO A 89 -6.94 -23.38 8.96
N ASP A 90 -6.35 -22.75 9.96
CA ASP A 90 -5.27 -23.33 10.75
C ASP A 90 -5.80 -24.43 11.69
N GLY A 91 -7.04 -24.28 12.14
CA GLY A 91 -7.70 -25.19 13.07
C GLY A 91 -9.12 -24.75 13.40
N HIS A 92 -9.64 -25.26 14.51
CA HIS A 92 -11.00 -25.05 14.97
C HIS A 92 -11.10 -24.86 16.47
N ILE A 93 -12.18 -24.20 16.88
CA ILE A 93 -12.56 -24.12 18.29
C ILE A 93 -13.15 -25.45 18.75
N ARG A 94 -12.59 -26.04 19.82
CA ARG A 94 -13.17 -27.23 20.48
C ARG A 94 -14.21 -26.87 21.52
N ARG A 95 -13.96 -25.83 22.32
CA ARG A 95 -14.84 -25.43 23.41
C ARG A 95 -14.72 -23.93 23.66
N VAL A 96 -15.85 -23.31 24.00
CA VAL A 96 -15.94 -21.90 24.39
C VAL A 96 -16.53 -21.81 25.79
N ASP A 97 -15.97 -20.93 26.61
CA ASP A 97 -16.55 -20.43 27.84
C ASP A 97 -16.63 -18.91 27.76
N ASN A 98 -17.80 -18.39 27.38
CA ASN A 98 -18.03 -16.95 27.22
C ASN A 98 -18.04 -16.22 28.58
N VAL A 99 -18.32 -16.92 29.69
CA VAL A 99 -18.33 -16.31 31.03
C VAL A 99 -16.91 -15.99 31.47
N SER A 100 -16.02 -16.97 31.37
CA SER A 100 -14.60 -16.80 31.70
C SER A 100 -13.81 -16.12 30.58
N ARG A 101 -14.42 -15.93 29.40
CA ARG A 101 -13.79 -15.45 28.15
C ARG A 101 -12.59 -16.32 27.73
N LEU A 102 -12.75 -17.63 27.86
CA LEU A 102 -11.75 -18.64 27.52
C LEU A 102 -12.23 -19.52 26.38
N VAL A 103 -11.30 -19.92 25.51
CA VAL A 103 -11.53 -20.78 24.36
C VAL A 103 -10.45 -21.85 24.32
N TRP A 104 -10.83 -23.06 23.93
CA TRP A 104 -9.90 -24.16 23.68
C TRP A 104 -9.88 -24.45 22.19
N ILE A 105 -8.68 -24.43 21.60
CA ILE A 105 -8.44 -24.66 20.17
C ILE A 105 -7.74 -26.01 19.95
N ASP A 106 -7.92 -26.60 18.78
CA ASP A 106 -7.39 -27.92 18.40
C ASP A 106 -5.93 -27.93 17.92
N ILE A 107 -5.18 -26.87 18.21
CA ILE A 107 -3.75 -26.71 17.88
C ILE A 107 -2.95 -26.65 19.19
N GLY A 108 -1.76 -27.26 19.22
CA GLY A 108 -0.90 -27.27 20.40
C GLY A 108 0.61 -27.36 20.11
N ASP A 109 1.34 -27.95 21.04
CA ASP A 109 2.81 -28.02 21.01
C ASP A 109 3.35 -28.83 19.81
N ALA A 110 2.71 -29.96 19.49
CA ALA A 110 3.12 -30.82 18.39
C ALA A 110 2.90 -30.16 17.02
N ASP A 111 2.07 -29.12 16.97
CA ASP A 111 1.79 -28.32 15.78
C ASP A 111 2.74 -27.11 15.65
N PHE A 112 3.69 -26.94 16.58
CA PHE A 112 4.59 -25.77 16.68
C PHE A 112 3.87 -24.46 17.00
N LEU A 113 2.79 -24.52 17.77
CA LEU A 113 2.13 -23.32 18.28
C LEU A 113 3.00 -22.62 19.33
N LYS A 114 3.05 -21.28 19.28
CA LYS A 114 3.74 -20.46 20.28
C LYS A 114 2.72 -19.74 21.18
N PRO A 115 3.02 -19.55 22.48
CA PRO A 115 2.22 -18.66 23.33
C PRO A 115 2.17 -17.24 22.76
N ARG A 116 1.12 -16.47 23.10
CA ARG A 116 0.86 -15.10 22.61
C ARG A 116 0.58 -14.99 21.11
N MET A 117 0.44 -16.11 20.41
CA MET A 117 -0.09 -16.10 19.05
C MET A 117 -1.55 -15.65 19.07
N THR A 118 -1.93 -14.86 18.08
CA THR A 118 -3.29 -14.33 17.93
C THR A 118 -3.94 -14.88 16.68
N PHE A 119 -5.22 -15.21 16.78
CA PHE A 119 -6.02 -15.75 15.68
C PHE A 119 -7.33 -14.98 15.55
N SER A 120 -7.78 -14.86 14.32
CA SER A 120 -9.14 -14.43 14.02
C SER A 120 -10.04 -15.63 13.81
N ILE A 121 -11.26 -15.51 14.31
CA ILE A 121 -12.26 -16.57 14.31
C ILE A 121 -13.26 -16.31 13.19
N TYR A 122 -13.52 -17.35 12.41
CA TYR A 122 -14.44 -17.34 11.28
C TYR A 122 -15.58 -18.34 11.50
N SER A 123 -16.73 -18.07 10.92
CA SER A 123 -17.88 -18.98 11.03
C SER A 123 -17.59 -20.30 10.33
N LYS A 124 -17.96 -21.42 10.96
CA LYS A 124 -17.98 -22.74 10.32
C LYS A 124 -18.96 -22.86 9.15
N GLU A 125 -19.97 -21.99 9.12
CA GLU A 125 -21.02 -21.98 8.08
C GLU A 125 -20.52 -21.40 6.76
N THR A 126 -19.44 -20.63 6.81
CA THR A 126 -18.91 -19.92 5.66
C THR A 126 -17.65 -20.63 5.15
N PRO A 127 -17.60 -21.04 3.87
CA PRO A 127 -16.43 -21.70 3.32
C PRO A 127 -15.27 -20.71 3.12
N GLY A 128 -14.12 -21.00 3.74
CA GLY A 128 -12.88 -20.23 3.60
C GLY A 128 -12.63 -19.21 4.71
N VAL A 129 -11.38 -18.76 4.81
CA VAL A 129 -10.89 -17.78 5.80
C VAL A 129 -10.17 -16.64 5.11
N ALA A 130 -10.03 -15.49 5.77
CA ALA A 130 -9.32 -14.31 5.23
C ALA A 130 -9.82 -13.80 3.86
N ARG A 131 -11.15 -13.87 3.65
CA ARG A 131 -11.83 -13.30 2.47
C ARG A 131 -12.13 -11.83 2.68
N THR A 132 -12.84 -11.54 3.76
CA THR A 132 -13.20 -10.19 4.19
C THR A 132 -13.18 -10.10 5.71
N THR A 133 -12.99 -8.90 6.24
CA THR A 133 -13.03 -8.63 7.67
C THR A 133 -14.43 -8.80 8.26
N ALA A 134 -15.48 -8.70 7.42
CA ALA A 134 -16.87 -8.94 7.83
C ALA A 134 -17.15 -10.39 8.25
N ASP A 135 -16.36 -11.35 7.77
CA ASP A 135 -16.50 -12.78 8.11
C ASP A 135 -15.94 -13.10 9.50
N ILE A 136 -15.20 -12.17 10.12
CA ILE A 136 -14.57 -12.36 11.42
C ILE A 136 -15.61 -12.20 12.54
N LYS A 137 -15.78 -13.25 13.34
CA LYS A 137 -16.65 -13.28 14.53
C LYS A 137 -15.96 -12.77 15.78
N GLY A 138 -14.63 -12.80 15.81
CA GLY A 138 -13.84 -12.21 16.87
C GLY A 138 -12.38 -12.65 16.85
N LYS A 139 -11.65 -12.31 17.91
CA LYS A 139 -10.19 -12.42 18.00
C LYS A 139 -9.80 -13.10 19.31
N ILE A 140 -8.86 -14.03 19.25
CA ILE A 140 -8.34 -14.76 20.43
C ILE A 140 -6.82 -14.66 20.51
N GLU A 141 -6.30 -14.73 21.73
CA GLU A 141 -4.86 -14.80 22.03
C GLU A 141 -4.56 -16.07 22.81
N VAL A 142 -3.60 -16.87 22.34
CA VAL A 142 -3.16 -18.09 23.02
C VAL A 142 -2.45 -17.73 24.32
N THR A 143 -3.01 -18.14 25.45
CA THR A 143 -2.46 -17.87 26.79
C THR A 143 -1.58 -19.01 27.27
N ARG A 144 -1.98 -20.25 27.00
CA ARG A 144 -1.29 -21.45 27.48
C ARG A 144 -1.47 -22.61 26.52
N ILE A 145 -0.40 -23.34 26.25
CA ILE A 145 -0.46 -24.62 25.54
C ILE A 145 -0.71 -25.72 26.59
N VAL A 146 -1.80 -26.47 26.43
CA VAL A 146 -2.26 -27.46 27.41
C VAL A 146 -1.79 -28.88 27.06
N GLY A 147 -1.65 -29.18 25.77
CA GLY A 147 -1.19 -30.47 25.28
C GLY A 147 -0.72 -30.44 23.82
N PRO A 148 -0.48 -31.62 23.22
CA PRO A 148 0.07 -31.73 21.86
C PRO A 148 -0.76 -31.04 20.78
N HIS A 149 -2.10 -31.14 20.87
CA HIS A 149 -3.07 -30.55 19.92
C HIS A 149 -4.20 -29.82 20.67
N LEU A 150 -3.82 -29.12 21.75
CA LEU A 150 -4.76 -28.41 22.59
C LEU A 150 -4.10 -27.19 23.23
N ALA A 151 -4.67 -26.02 22.99
CA ALA A 151 -4.26 -24.79 23.64
C ALA A 151 -5.48 -24.04 24.21
N GLU A 152 -5.23 -23.34 25.31
CA GLU A 152 -6.13 -22.39 25.92
C GLU A 152 -5.81 -20.98 25.38
N ALA A 153 -6.87 -20.28 24.98
CA ALA A 153 -6.81 -18.93 24.46
C ALA A 153 -7.84 -18.04 25.17
N LYS A 154 -7.53 -16.75 25.24
CA LYS A 154 -8.41 -15.72 25.80
C LYS A 154 -9.10 -14.95 24.68
N ILE A 155 -10.39 -14.67 24.86
CA ILE A 155 -11.17 -13.84 23.93
C ILE A 155 -10.78 -12.36 24.10
N ILE A 156 -10.20 -11.78 23.06
CA ILE A 156 -9.81 -10.37 23.01
C ILE A 156 -10.98 -9.50 22.56
N GLU A 157 -11.68 -9.96 21.52
CA GLU A 157 -12.77 -9.28 20.85
C GLU A 157 -13.78 -10.31 20.36
N GLU A 158 -15.06 -9.96 20.40
CA GLU A 158 -16.16 -10.85 20.04
C GLU A 158 -17.32 -10.01 19.52
N ASP A 159 -17.95 -10.51 18.46
CA ASP A 159 -19.22 -10.03 17.95
C ASP A 159 -20.36 -10.67 18.77
N LEU A 160 -21.05 -9.85 19.56
CA LEU A 160 -22.14 -10.29 20.43
C LEU A 160 -23.34 -10.84 19.65
N TYR A 161 -23.52 -10.44 18.39
CA TYR A 161 -24.60 -10.92 17.53
C TYR A 161 -24.24 -12.24 16.83
N ARG A 162 -22.94 -12.53 16.71
CA ARG A 162 -22.41 -13.75 16.10
C ARG A 162 -21.44 -14.43 17.08
N PRO A 163 -21.94 -15.00 18.19
CA PRO A 163 -21.10 -15.54 19.26
C PRO A 163 -20.25 -16.70 18.76
N MET A 164 -19.05 -16.82 19.32
CA MET A 164 -18.12 -17.92 19.02
C MET A 164 -18.71 -19.25 19.44
N SER A 165 -18.53 -20.27 18.62
CA SER A 165 -19.10 -21.60 18.83
C SER A 165 -18.09 -22.70 18.54
N PRO A 166 -18.22 -23.88 19.17
CA PRO A 166 -17.45 -25.05 18.77
C PRO A 166 -17.60 -25.37 17.28
N GLY A 167 -16.47 -25.68 16.66
CA GLY A 167 -16.32 -25.93 15.22
C GLY A 167 -16.02 -24.70 14.38
N ASP A 168 -16.10 -23.47 14.92
CA ASP A 168 -15.67 -22.27 14.21
C ASP A 168 -14.19 -22.35 13.84
N TYR A 169 -13.84 -21.84 12.65
CA TYR A 169 -12.49 -21.86 12.12
C TYR A 169 -11.61 -20.81 12.81
N ILE A 170 -10.34 -21.12 13.01
CA ILE A 170 -9.32 -20.16 13.40
C ILE A 170 -8.31 -19.98 12.26
N TYR A 171 -7.84 -18.76 12.09
CA TYR A 171 -6.82 -18.45 11.10
C TYR A 171 -5.97 -17.26 11.53
N THR A 172 -4.67 -17.34 11.25
CA THR A 172 -3.74 -16.23 11.33
C THR A 172 -2.69 -16.35 10.24
N PRO A 173 -2.40 -15.28 9.47
CA PRO A 173 -1.35 -15.37 8.48
C PRO A 173 0.06 -15.37 9.09
N LEU A 174 0.23 -15.05 10.37
CA LEU A 174 1.53 -14.98 11.04
C LEU A 174 2.15 -16.34 11.36
N TRP A 175 1.38 -17.42 11.21
CA TRP A 175 1.79 -18.73 11.64
C TRP A 175 1.48 -19.75 10.56
N SER A 176 2.38 -20.71 10.42
CA SER A 176 2.13 -21.97 9.77
C SER A 176 3.00 -23.03 10.44
N PRO A 177 2.54 -24.29 10.49
CA PRO A 177 3.31 -25.36 11.12
C PRO A 177 4.73 -25.46 10.52
N GLY A 178 5.76 -25.29 11.37
CA GLY A 178 7.14 -25.55 11.01
C GLY A 178 7.86 -24.50 10.13
N ARG A 179 7.24 -23.35 9.82
CA ARG A 179 7.90 -22.27 9.05
C ARG A 179 7.59 -20.87 9.60
N ALA A 180 8.53 -19.94 9.41
CA ALA A 180 8.32 -18.53 9.68
C ALA A 180 7.66 -17.87 8.46
N GLU A 181 6.62 -17.08 8.68
CA GLU A 181 5.91 -16.39 7.61
C GLU A 181 6.62 -15.10 7.25
N ARG A 182 6.78 -14.85 5.94
CA ARG A 182 7.54 -13.73 5.39
C ARG A 182 6.60 -12.72 4.76
N PHE A 183 6.81 -11.44 5.07
CA PHE A 183 5.96 -10.34 4.62
C PHE A 183 6.78 -9.21 4.00
N ALA A 184 6.16 -8.49 3.07
CA ALA A 184 6.65 -7.23 2.56
C ALA A 184 5.71 -6.10 2.96
N ILE A 185 6.23 -4.91 3.25
CA ILE A 185 5.39 -3.77 3.69
C ILE A 185 5.78 -2.46 2.99
N VAL A 186 4.76 -1.69 2.60
CA VAL A 186 4.94 -0.37 1.99
C VAL A 186 3.87 0.60 2.47
N GLY A 187 4.27 1.86 2.69
CA GLY A 187 3.40 2.93 3.18
C GLY A 187 3.47 3.13 4.70
N GLU A 188 2.65 4.04 5.22
CA GLU A 188 2.63 4.40 6.63
C GLU A 188 1.95 3.29 7.46
N VAL A 189 2.57 2.97 8.59
CA VAL A 189 2.11 1.92 9.49
C VAL A 189 1.47 2.56 10.71
N ASP A 190 0.18 2.84 10.65
CA ASP A 190 -0.59 3.40 11.76
C ASP A 190 -1.39 2.28 12.44
N LEU A 191 -1.04 1.92 13.68
CA LEU A 191 -1.67 0.80 14.40
C LEU A 191 -2.81 1.24 15.33
N ASP A 192 -2.83 2.51 15.75
CA ASP A 192 -3.81 3.05 16.69
C ASP A 192 -4.74 4.12 16.12
N GLY A 193 -4.52 4.51 14.86
CA GLY A 193 -5.34 5.47 14.13
C GLY A 193 -5.04 6.92 14.49
N ASP A 194 -3.86 7.21 15.05
CA ASP A 194 -3.47 8.57 15.46
C ASP A 194 -2.77 9.37 14.34
N GLY A 195 -2.56 8.75 13.18
CA GLY A 195 -1.94 9.37 12.01
C GLY A 195 -0.42 9.48 12.10
N GLN A 196 0.22 8.88 13.11
CA GLN A 196 1.68 8.72 13.19
C GLN A 196 2.09 7.29 12.85
N SER A 197 3.36 7.12 12.48
CA SER A 197 3.92 5.80 12.17
C SER A 197 4.29 5.06 13.46
N ASP A 198 3.66 3.91 13.66
CA ASP A 198 3.92 2.89 14.68
C ASP A 198 4.79 1.73 14.13
N ARG A 199 5.56 1.97 13.07
CA ARG A 199 6.35 0.92 12.37
C ARG A 199 7.24 0.09 13.30
N ALA A 200 7.97 0.72 14.22
CA ALA A 200 8.84 0.00 15.14
C ALA A 200 8.06 -0.96 16.05
N LEU A 201 6.87 -0.55 16.49
CA LEU A 201 5.99 -1.41 17.27
C LEU A 201 5.45 -2.56 16.42
N PHE A 202 5.06 -2.28 15.18
CA PHE A 202 4.63 -3.31 14.23
C PHE A 202 5.71 -4.37 14.00
N GLN A 203 6.94 -3.97 13.71
CA GLN A 203 8.08 -4.88 13.54
C GLN A 203 8.31 -5.73 14.79
N GLN A 204 8.25 -5.13 15.99
CA GLN A 204 8.39 -5.85 17.24
C GLN A 204 7.26 -6.89 17.44
N GLU A 205 6.01 -6.50 17.17
CA GLU A 205 4.85 -7.38 17.31
C GLU A 205 4.90 -8.54 16.28
N MET A 206 5.40 -8.30 15.05
CA MET A 206 5.66 -9.37 14.07
C MET A 206 6.75 -10.33 14.55
N ALA A 207 7.89 -9.79 14.99
CA ALA A 207 9.04 -10.59 15.44
C ALA A 207 8.70 -11.46 16.67
N VAL A 208 7.95 -10.92 17.64
CA VAL A 208 7.51 -11.67 18.84
C VAL A 208 6.63 -12.87 18.46
N ARG A 209 5.86 -12.78 17.38
CA ARG A 209 5.02 -13.87 16.88
C ARG A 209 5.74 -14.78 15.89
N GLY A 210 6.99 -14.48 15.54
CA GLY A 210 7.82 -15.29 14.66
C GLY A 210 7.58 -15.06 13.17
N ALA A 211 6.99 -13.91 12.80
CA ALA A 211 6.92 -13.43 11.43
C ALA A 211 8.16 -12.60 11.09
N GLU A 212 8.60 -12.68 9.84
CA GLU A 212 9.74 -11.94 9.29
C GLU A 212 9.26 -10.90 8.26
N ILE A 213 9.77 -9.68 8.36
CA ILE A 213 9.58 -8.65 7.33
C ILE A 213 10.84 -8.66 6.47
N VAL A 214 10.70 -9.09 5.22
CA VAL A 214 11.85 -9.32 4.32
C VAL A 214 12.17 -8.11 3.46
N ASP A 215 11.14 -7.32 3.17
CA ASP A 215 11.21 -6.16 2.30
C ASP A 215 10.30 -5.08 2.85
N GLU A 216 10.88 -3.91 3.09
CA GLU A 216 10.13 -2.76 3.55
C GLU A 216 10.61 -1.49 2.89
N VAL A 217 9.68 -0.56 2.70
CA VAL A 217 9.99 0.84 2.44
C VAL A 217 9.89 1.56 3.78
N ASP A 218 10.96 2.23 4.19
CA ASP A 218 11.02 3.03 5.42
C ASP A 218 10.14 4.30 5.31
N ASP A 219 10.00 5.03 6.41
CA ASP A 219 9.15 6.22 6.44
C ASP A 219 9.79 7.39 5.66
N GLU A 220 11.10 7.34 5.44
CA GLU A 220 11.92 8.24 4.62
C GLU A 220 11.84 7.93 3.10
N GLY A 221 11.20 6.82 2.73
CA GLY A 221 11.02 6.41 1.34
C GLY A 221 12.20 5.67 0.72
N ASN A 222 13.13 5.15 1.51
CA ASN A 222 14.16 4.22 1.06
C ASN A 222 13.67 2.77 1.18
N ARG A 223 14.07 1.95 0.22
CA ARG A 223 13.89 0.50 0.22
C ARG A 223 15.25 -0.17 0.36
N PRO A 224 15.73 -0.45 1.59
CA PRO A 224 17.11 -0.89 1.80
C PRO A 224 17.42 -2.26 1.21
N ASN A 225 16.48 -3.22 1.29
CA ASN A 225 16.67 -4.60 0.85
C ASN A 225 15.46 -5.12 0.03
N PRO A 226 15.46 -4.94 -1.30
CA PRO A 226 14.44 -5.53 -2.17
C PRO A 226 14.49 -7.06 -2.13
N ALA A 227 13.40 -7.70 -1.70
CA ALA A 227 13.33 -9.15 -1.49
C ALA A 227 11.91 -9.74 -1.67
N ILE A 228 11.11 -9.21 -2.60
CA ILE A 228 9.83 -9.85 -2.96
C ILE A 228 10.12 -11.05 -3.86
N ASP A 229 9.83 -12.24 -3.35
CA ASP A 229 9.90 -13.52 -4.04
C ASP A 229 8.63 -14.35 -3.79
N GLU A 230 8.57 -15.56 -4.33
CA GLU A 230 7.45 -16.51 -4.15
C GLU A 230 7.27 -16.98 -2.69
N SER A 231 8.26 -16.74 -1.82
CA SER A 231 8.18 -17.11 -0.40
C SER A 231 7.46 -16.06 0.45
N VAL A 232 7.28 -14.85 -0.08
CA VAL A 232 6.50 -13.80 0.58
C VAL A 232 5.02 -14.16 0.55
N LYS A 233 4.40 -14.27 1.73
CA LYS A 233 2.98 -14.58 1.83
C LYS A 233 2.13 -13.41 1.36
N TYR A 234 2.35 -12.23 1.95
CA TYR A 234 1.61 -11.01 1.62
C TYR A 234 2.48 -9.78 1.42
N LEU A 235 2.04 -8.93 0.49
CA LEU A 235 2.42 -7.53 0.42
C LEU A 235 1.39 -6.69 1.18
N ILE A 236 1.82 -6.10 2.29
CA ILE A 236 1.00 -5.28 3.18
C ILE A 236 1.08 -3.83 2.73
N MET A 237 -0.08 -3.25 2.42
CA MET A 237 -0.19 -1.86 1.98
C MET A 237 -0.73 -0.96 3.09
N GLY A 238 0.14 -0.12 3.62
CA GLY A 238 -0.24 1.00 4.49
C GLY A 238 -0.90 2.14 3.73
N LYS A 239 -1.41 3.12 4.48
CA LYS A 239 -1.92 4.36 3.89
C LYS A 239 -0.72 5.17 3.38
N ILE A 240 -0.86 5.80 2.22
CA ILE A 240 0.14 6.73 1.70
C ILE A 240 -0.57 8.07 1.51
N PRO A 241 -0.10 9.15 2.15
CA PRO A 241 -0.69 10.47 1.97
C PRO A 241 -0.47 10.96 0.53
N ASP A 242 -1.35 11.82 0.03
CA ASP A 242 -1.17 12.41 -1.29
C ASP A 242 -0.01 13.43 -1.24
N ALA A 243 0.89 13.37 -2.22
CA ALA A 243 1.99 14.32 -2.35
C ALA A 243 1.48 15.76 -2.51
N ALA A 244 0.26 15.95 -3.02
CA ALA A 244 -0.36 17.27 -3.15
C ALA A 244 -0.71 17.93 -1.81
N ASP A 245 -0.91 17.13 -0.74
CA ASP A 245 -1.29 17.62 0.59
C ASP A 245 -0.08 18.07 1.43
N ALA A 246 1.14 17.73 0.99
CA ALA A 246 2.37 18.07 1.69
C ALA A 246 2.80 19.52 1.42
N THR A 247 2.95 20.29 2.50
CA THR A 247 3.36 21.71 2.47
C THR A 247 4.87 21.90 2.28
N LEU A 248 5.70 20.93 2.70
CA LEU A 248 7.15 20.98 2.55
C LEU A 248 7.62 20.19 1.30
N ALA A 249 8.62 20.73 0.60
CA ALA A 249 9.18 20.10 -0.60
C ALA A 249 9.88 18.76 -0.29
N GLU A 250 10.51 18.64 0.88
CA GLU A 250 11.15 17.40 1.34
C GLU A 250 10.12 16.28 1.53
N ASP A 251 8.98 16.60 2.16
CA ASP A 251 7.87 15.65 2.31
C ASP A 251 7.29 15.20 0.97
N GLN A 252 7.19 16.12 -0.01
CA GLN A 252 6.76 15.76 -1.36
C GLN A 252 7.73 14.76 -2.02
N THR A 253 9.04 14.94 -1.86
CA THR A 253 10.03 13.99 -2.41
C THR A 253 9.95 12.63 -1.73
N ARG A 254 9.82 12.59 -0.41
CA ARG A 254 9.62 11.38 0.39
C ARG A 254 8.39 10.60 -0.05
N ILE A 255 7.24 11.27 -0.13
CA ILE A 255 5.97 10.66 -0.54
C ILE A 255 6.06 10.13 -1.99
N LYS A 256 6.71 10.87 -2.89
CA LYS A 256 6.94 10.40 -4.27
C LYS A 256 7.80 9.15 -4.30
N ASN A 257 8.86 9.08 -3.51
CA ASN A 257 9.72 7.89 -3.44
C ASN A 257 8.94 6.67 -2.91
N ILE A 258 8.16 6.85 -1.84
CA ILE A 258 7.28 5.80 -1.30
C ILE A 258 6.28 5.33 -2.36
N THR A 259 5.66 6.26 -3.09
CA THR A 259 4.68 5.95 -4.14
C THR A 259 5.32 5.19 -5.32
N ASN A 260 6.55 5.57 -5.70
CA ASN A 260 7.30 4.86 -6.74
C ASN A 260 7.65 3.44 -6.30
N HIS A 261 8.19 3.26 -5.09
CA HIS A 261 8.49 1.94 -4.56
C HIS A 261 7.24 1.09 -4.35
N GLN A 262 6.12 1.68 -3.96
CA GLN A 262 4.82 1.00 -3.90
C GLN A 262 4.41 0.47 -5.28
N ALA A 263 4.56 1.27 -6.34
CA ALA A 263 4.25 0.83 -7.70
C ALA A 263 5.16 -0.32 -8.14
N ASP A 264 6.44 -0.28 -7.80
CA ASP A 264 7.40 -1.35 -8.11
C ASP A 264 7.11 -2.63 -7.32
N MET A 265 6.90 -2.53 -6.00
CA MET A 265 6.53 -3.67 -5.16
C MET A 265 5.20 -4.30 -5.58
N ARG A 266 4.24 -3.50 -6.05
CA ARG A 266 2.98 -4.00 -6.60
C ARG A 266 3.19 -4.79 -7.89
N LYS A 267 4.12 -4.36 -8.76
CA LYS A 267 4.47 -5.10 -9.98
C LYS A 267 5.19 -6.40 -9.64
N GLU A 268 6.15 -6.36 -8.71
CA GLU A 268 6.89 -7.54 -8.25
C GLU A 268 5.97 -8.56 -7.58
N ALA A 269 5.10 -8.12 -6.66
CA ALA A 269 4.13 -8.99 -6.01
C ALA A 269 3.24 -9.69 -7.04
N ARG A 270 2.80 -8.98 -8.08
CA ARG A 270 2.00 -9.58 -9.16
C ARG A 270 2.80 -10.55 -10.02
N LEU A 271 4.08 -10.28 -10.26
CA LEU A 271 4.95 -11.16 -11.03
C LEU A 271 5.14 -12.51 -10.32
N TYR A 272 5.33 -12.48 -9.00
CA TYR A 272 5.52 -13.67 -8.18
C TYR A 272 4.21 -14.26 -7.60
N GLY A 273 3.05 -13.66 -7.91
CA GLY A 273 1.75 -14.14 -7.42
C GLY A 273 1.49 -13.89 -5.93
N VAL A 274 2.22 -12.98 -5.31
CA VAL A 274 2.05 -12.58 -3.90
C VAL A 274 0.76 -11.78 -3.76
N ARG A 275 -0.07 -12.15 -2.77
CA ARG A 275 -1.35 -11.47 -2.52
C ARG A 275 -1.12 -10.13 -1.83
N ILE A 276 -1.83 -9.12 -2.32
CA ILE A 276 -1.74 -7.74 -1.82
C ILE A 276 -2.91 -7.49 -0.88
N ILE A 277 -2.64 -7.02 0.34
CA ILE A 277 -3.65 -6.81 1.39
C ILE A 277 -3.44 -5.44 2.03
N PRO A 278 -4.49 -4.65 2.28
CA PRO A 278 -4.35 -3.40 3.03
C PRO A 278 -4.02 -3.68 4.50
N LEU A 279 -3.24 -2.81 5.14
CA LEU A 279 -2.76 -2.94 6.51
C LEU A 279 -3.89 -3.25 7.49
N ASN A 280 -5.02 -2.54 7.39
CA ASN A 280 -6.16 -2.74 8.28
C ASN A 280 -6.74 -4.17 8.19
N SER A 281 -6.90 -4.71 6.97
CA SER A 281 -7.37 -6.09 6.79
C SER A 281 -6.34 -7.10 7.29
N PHE A 282 -5.04 -6.83 7.11
CA PHE A 282 -3.99 -7.66 7.69
C PHE A 282 -4.05 -7.68 9.21
N LEU A 283 -4.17 -6.52 9.87
CA LEU A 283 -4.32 -6.40 11.32
C LEU A 283 -5.55 -7.15 11.83
N ASP A 284 -6.65 -7.11 11.07
CA ASP A 284 -7.84 -7.89 11.38
C ASP A 284 -7.62 -9.39 11.21
N TYR A 285 -6.91 -9.86 10.18
CA TYR A 285 -6.63 -11.28 9.97
C TYR A 285 -5.70 -11.89 11.02
N ILE A 286 -4.73 -11.12 11.52
CA ILE A 286 -3.83 -11.59 12.60
C ILE A 286 -4.48 -11.52 13.98
N GLY A 287 -5.71 -10.99 14.08
CA GLY A 287 -6.38 -10.79 15.35
C GLY A 287 -5.77 -9.69 16.21
N TYR A 288 -5.12 -8.70 15.60
CA TYR A 288 -4.56 -7.57 16.33
C TYR A 288 -5.66 -6.67 16.88
N LYS A 289 -5.43 -6.18 18.09
CA LYS A 289 -6.25 -5.16 18.72
C LYS A 289 -5.33 -4.11 19.31
N SER A 290 -5.52 -2.86 18.87
CA SER A 290 -4.77 -1.74 19.41
C SER A 290 -4.93 -1.69 20.93
N LYS A 291 -3.79 -1.74 21.63
CA LYS A 291 -3.74 -1.57 23.08
C LYS A 291 -4.01 -0.09 23.36
N ARG A 292 -4.90 0.21 24.31
CA ARG A 292 -5.14 1.60 24.71
C ARG A 292 -3.82 2.29 25.02
N ARG A 293 -3.55 3.41 24.34
CA ARG A 293 -2.35 4.21 24.59
C ARG A 293 -2.33 4.61 26.05
N LEU A 294 -1.28 4.21 26.77
CA LEU A 294 -1.03 4.69 28.12
C LEU A 294 -0.51 6.12 28.04
N PHE A 295 -1.01 6.98 28.94
CA PHE A 295 -0.55 8.35 29.01
C PHE A 295 0.94 8.42 29.37
N LYS A 296 1.75 9.04 28.50
CA LYS A 296 3.16 9.34 28.77
C LYS A 296 3.28 10.83 29.15
N PRO A 297 3.81 11.19 30.34
CA PRO A 297 4.06 12.58 30.69
C PRO A 297 4.99 13.26 29.66
N GLY A 298 4.61 14.44 29.15
CA GLY A 298 5.34 15.18 28.11
C GLY A 298 4.88 14.90 26.68
N ASP A 299 3.93 13.99 26.51
CA ASP A 299 3.35 13.64 25.22
C ASP A 299 2.12 14.50 24.92
N ASN A 300 2.23 15.43 23.96
CA ASN A 300 1.14 16.32 23.54
C ASN A 300 0.17 15.67 22.52
N ARG A 301 0.25 14.35 22.30
CA ARG A 301 -0.65 13.63 21.37
C ARG A 301 -2.09 13.58 21.88
N GLY A 302 -3.07 13.86 21.01
CA GLY A 302 -4.50 13.80 21.33
C GLY A 302 -4.96 12.36 21.63
N TYR A 303 -5.72 12.15 22.71
CA TYR A 303 -6.25 10.84 23.09
C TYR A 303 -7.66 10.64 22.54
N ASN A 304 -7.85 9.66 21.66
CA ASN A 304 -9.18 9.22 21.24
C ASN A 304 -9.80 8.33 22.34
N LEU A 305 -10.33 8.94 23.40
CA LEU A 305 -11.06 8.24 24.44
C LEU A 305 -12.47 7.90 23.94
N LYS A 306 -12.87 6.62 24.03
CA LYS A 306 -14.18 6.11 23.57
C LYS A 306 -15.38 6.70 24.34
N ALA A 307 -15.15 7.45 25.41
CA ALA A 307 -16.12 8.33 26.08
C ALA A 307 -15.40 9.16 27.17
N GLY A 308 -15.64 10.47 27.22
CA GLY A 308 -15.21 11.35 28.31
C GLY A 308 -14.43 12.58 27.84
N ALA A 309 -14.95 13.75 28.23
CA ALA A 309 -14.46 15.13 28.03
C ALA A 309 -13.10 15.31 27.34
N ALA A 310 -13.12 16.07 26.23
CA ALA A 310 -11.93 16.68 25.66
C ALA A 310 -11.32 17.66 26.69
N SER A 311 -10.13 17.35 27.16
CA SER A 311 -9.17 18.37 27.57
C SER A 311 -8.07 18.31 26.53
N THR A 312 -7.96 19.36 25.72
CA THR A 312 -6.96 19.51 24.65
C THR A 312 -5.56 19.83 25.17
N GLY A 313 -5.38 19.95 26.49
CA GLY A 313 -4.07 20.18 27.09
C GLY A 313 -4.11 20.29 28.63
N VAL A 314 -2.96 20.10 29.26
CA VAL A 314 -2.79 20.03 30.74
C VAL A 314 -2.60 21.42 31.39
N ASN A 315 -2.78 22.53 30.65
CA ASN A 315 -2.47 23.89 31.12
C ASN A 315 -3.42 24.99 30.58
N GLU A 316 -4.65 24.62 30.23
CA GLU A 316 -5.64 25.62 29.81
C GLU A 316 -6.32 26.30 31.03
N PRO A 317 -6.52 27.63 31.00
CA PRO A 317 -7.23 28.34 32.05
C PRO A 317 -8.66 27.80 32.21
N ILE A 318 -9.14 27.73 33.46
CA ILE A 318 -10.46 27.19 33.81
C ILE A 318 -11.55 28.16 33.31
N MET A 319 -11.83 28.19 32.01
CA MET A 319 -13.00 28.85 31.47
C MET A 319 -13.67 27.96 30.40
N ASN A 320 -14.96 27.73 30.61
CA ASN A 320 -15.91 27.00 29.77
C ASN A 320 -15.45 25.63 29.25
N ARG A 321 -15.45 24.66 30.17
CA ARG A 321 -15.53 23.23 29.81
C ARG A 321 -16.91 22.96 29.20
N SER A 322 -17.01 22.85 27.88
CA SER A 322 -18.21 22.34 27.24
C SER A 322 -18.12 20.81 27.14
N SER A 323 -19.09 20.13 27.75
CA SER A 323 -19.31 18.70 27.52
C SER A 323 -19.94 18.53 26.15
N SER A 324 -19.23 17.91 25.21
CA SER A 324 -19.79 17.49 23.91
C SER A 324 -20.51 16.13 24.01
N GLY A 325 -21.13 15.83 25.15
CA GLY A 325 -21.95 14.65 25.31
C GLY A 325 -23.14 14.70 24.35
N GLN A 326 -23.04 14.03 23.20
CA GLN A 326 -24.21 13.69 22.41
C GLN A 326 -25.04 12.68 23.21
N VAL A 327 -26.01 13.18 23.96
CA VAL A 327 -27.16 12.39 24.38
C VAL A 327 -27.95 12.01 23.13
N SER A 328 -28.38 10.75 23.03
CA SER A 328 -29.20 10.27 21.92
C SER A 328 -30.39 11.20 21.66
N GLY A 329 -30.69 11.46 20.38
CA GLY A 329 -31.70 12.44 19.93
C GLY A 329 -33.13 12.25 20.45
N SER A 330 -33.38 11.22 21.25
CA SER A 330 -34.63 10.98 21.98
C SER A 330 -34.91 11.99 23.10
N TYR A 331 -33.93 12.79 23.52
CA TYR A 331 -34.09 13.82 24.57
C TYR A 331 -33.88 15.26 24.08
N GLY A 332 -33.63 15.47 22.79
CA GLY A 332 -33.33 16.78 22.20
C GLY A 332 -34.55 17.46 21.60
N ALA A 333 -35.58 17.79 22.40
CA ALA A 333 -36.61 18.72 21.93
C ALA A 333 -36.11 20.17 22.11
N PRO A 334 -36.11 21.03 21.08
CA PRO A 334 -35.48 22.36 21.13
C PRO A 334 -36.31 23.42 21.87
N SER A 335 -37.38 23.06 22.59
CA SER A 335 -38.34 24.03 23.14
C SER A 335 -38.22 24.34 24.64
N LYS A 336 -37.23 23.80 25.36
CA LYS A 336 -36.98 24.17 26.77
C LYS A 336 -35.48 24.23 27.09
N ALA A 337 -34.75 25.14 26.46
CA ALA A 337 -33.48 25.58 27.01
C ALA A 337 -33.77 26.50 28.22
N LEU A 338 -33.67 25.95 29.43
CA LEU A 338 -33.61 26.79 30.63
C LEU A 338 -32.31 27.60 30.56
N PRO A 339 -32.32 28.92 30.81
CA PRO A 339 -31.09 29.71 30.81
C PRO A 339 -30.11 29.16 31.86
N PRO A 340 -28.80 29.21 31.59
CA PRO A 340 -27.79 28.73 32.52
C PRO A 340 -27.91 29.48 33.84
N GLN A 341 -28.09 28.72 34.93
CA GLN A 341 -28.10 29.26 36.28
C GLN A 341 -26.69 29.78 36.59
N THR A 342 -26.55 31.11 36.66
CA THR A 342 -25.35 31.73 37.21
C THR A 342 -25.36 31.55 38.72
N SER A 343 -24.42 30.74 39.23
CA SER A 343 -24.16 30.69 40.67
C SER A 343 -23.56 32.03 41.09
N SER A 344 -24.35 32.88 41.75
CA SER A 344 -23.79 33.95 42.58
C SER A 344 -23.15 33.25 43.78
N GLY A 345 -21.82 33.25 43.86
CA GLY A 345 -21.04 32.60 44.93
C GLY A 345 -21.25 33.19 46.33
N THR A 346 -22.48 33.18 46.84
CA THR A 346 -22.84 33.56 48.20
C THR A 346 -23.06 32.30 49.02
N THR A 347 -22.08 31.94 49.84
CA THR A 347 -22.22 30.92 50.89
C THR A 347 -23.22 31.41 51.93
N SER A 348 -24.20 30.58 52.30
CA SER A 348 -25.19 30.88 53.33
C SER A 348 -24.52 31.24 54.67
N LYS A 349 -25.00 32.30 55.34
CA LYS A 349 -24.56 32.75 56.68
C LYS A 349 -24.88 31.76 57.83
N LEU A 350 -25.21 30.50 57.53
CA LEU A 350 -25.61 29.52 58.54
C LEU A 350 -24.44 28.86 59.30
N PHE A 351 -23.19 29.15 58.93
CA PHE A 351 -21.99 28.66 59.62
C PHE A 351 -20.98 29.77 59.95
N GLY A 352 -21.45 31.01 60.09
CA GLY A 352 -20.65 32.13 60.59
C GLY A 352 -20.97 32.41 62.06
N GLY A 353 -20.38 31.66 62.98
CA GLY A 353 -20.48 31.96 64.40
C GLY A 353 -20.04 30.85 65.35
N LYS A 354 -18.73 30.77 65.61
CA LYS A 354 -18.14 31.08 66.93
C LYS A 354 -16.64 31.28 66.80
#